data_AF-A0A1H9U7I3-F1
#
_entry.id   AF-A0A1H9U7I3-F1
#
_cell.length_a   1.000
_cell.length_b   1.000
_cell.length_c   1.000
_cell.angle_alpha   90.00
_cell.angle_beta   90.00
_cell.angle_gamma   90.00
#
_symmetry.space_group_name_H-M   'P 1'
#
loop_
_entity.id
_entity.type
_entity.pdbx_description
1 polymer ?
#
loop_
_entity_poly.entity_id
_entity_poly.type
_entity_poly.pdbx_seq_one_letter_code
_entity_poly.pdbx_strand_id
1 'polypeptide(L)'
;MYKYPPKEINGIIGYRTTMSSKNKDTWKFAQDYCGKLWLKLGLLLLIPTIIIQIPFSHSSEKAIAYMTLIVEGIQLVAMLGSIVFVERVLKKTFDENGVRR
;
A
#
# COMPACT_ATOMS: atom_id res chain seq x y z
N MET A 1 0.15 6.05 -8.50
CA MET A 1 -0.80 6.97 -7.84
C MET A 1 -0.15 8.26 -7.35
N TYR A 2 1.02 8.26 -6.71
CA TYR A 2 1.57 9.51 -6.14
C TYR A 2 1.81 10.64 -7.16
N LYS A 3 2.56 10.38 -8.26
CA LYS A 3 2.82 11.41 -9.30
C LYS A 3 1.65 11.61 -10.26
N TYR A 4 0.93 10.54 -10.58
CA TYR A 4 -0.20 10.54 -11.51
C TYR A 4 -1.35 9.73 -10.92
N PRO A 5 -2.14 10.29 -9.98
CA PRO A 5 -3.31 9.61 -9.47
C PRO A 5 -4.41 9.65 -10.54
N PRO A 6 -5.28 8.62 -10.62
CA PRO A 6 -6.48 8.71 -11.44
C PRO A 6 -7.29 9.93 -10.97
N LYS A 7 -7.57 10.85 -11.89
CA LYS A 7 -8.22 12.13 -11.55
C LYS A 7 -9.70 11.95 -11.26
N GLU A 8 -10.33 11.01 -11.96
CA GLU A 8 -11.75 10.71 -11.85
C GLU A 8 -11.97 9.41 -11.09
N ILE A 9 -13.05 9.39 -10.31
CA ILE A 9 -13.54 8.19 -9.63
C ILE A 9 -13.96 7.21 -10.72
N ASN A 10 -13.38 6.01 -10.70
CA ASN A 10 -13.64 4.99 -11.71
C ASN A 10 -13.55 3.58 -11.11
N GLY A 11 -14.11 2.62 -11.84
CA GLY A 11 -14.16 1.21 -11.44
C GLY A 11 -12.97 0.35 -11.89
N ILE A 12 -11.88 0.94 -12.37
CA ILE A 12 -10.76 0.19 -12.97
C ILE A 12 -9.48 0.36 -12.16
N ILE A 13 -9.09 1.60 -11.85
CA ILE A 13 -7.81 1.95 -11.23
C ILE A 13 -8.01 2.96 -10.09
N GLY A 14 -7.26 2.75 -9.00
CA GLY A 14 -7.33 3.60 -7.82
C GLY A 14 -7.46 2.81 -6.53
N TYR A 15 -7.10 3.45 -5.42
CA TYR A 15 -7.51 3.06 -4.09
C TYR A 15 -9.03 3.24 -3.95
N ARG A 16 -9.76 2.13 -3.91
CA ARG A 16 -11.22 2.08 -4.03
C ARG A 16 -11.81 1.43 -2.80
N THR A 17 -12.26 2.27 -1.89
CA THR A 17 -13.09 1.90 -0.75
C THR A 17 -14.34 2.78 -0.77
N THR A 18 -15.34 2.40 0.02
CA THR A 18 -16.58 3.18 0.16
C THR A 18 -16.30 4.62 0.57
N MET A 19 -15.33 4.83 1.49
CA MET A 19 -14.96 6.17 1.94
C MET A 19 -14.13 6.92 0.89
N SER A 20 -13.17 6.27 0.22
CA SER A 20 -12.33 6.97 -0.77
C SER A 20 -13.14 7.45 -1.96
N SER A 21 -14.22 6.74 -2.31
CA SER A 21 -15.00 6.99 -3.53
C SER A 21 -16.23 7.88 -3.30
N LYS A 22 -16.37 8.53 -2.13
CA LYS A 22 -17.53 9.38 -1.77
C LYS A 22 -17.64 10.62 -2.66
N ASN A 23 -16.54 11.35 -2.83
CA ASN A 23 -16.48 12.54 -3.67
C ASN A 23 -15.06 12.77 -4.20
N LYS A 24 -14.85 13.81 -5.02
CA LYS A 24 -13.54 14.10 -5.62
C LYS A 24 -12.45 14.41 -4.60
N ASP A 25 -12.80 14.99 -3.45
CA ASP A 25 -11.84 15.36 -2.40
C ASP A 25 -11.35 14.14 -1.62
N THR A 26 -12.27 13.25 -1.22
CA THR A 26 -11.92 11.98 -0.57
C THR A 26 -11.11 11.10 -1.51
N TRP A 27 -11.45 11.11 -2.80
CA TRP A 27 -10.74 10.36 -3.83
C TRP A 27 -9.31 10.85 -3.99
N LYS A 28 -9.13 12.15 -4.21
CA LYS A 28 -7.81 12.78 -4.37
C LYS A 28 -6.93 12.54 -3.14
N PHE A 29 -7.49 12.69 -1.94
CA PHE A 29 -6.78 12.45 -0.69
C PHE A 29 -6.33 10.99 -0.57
N ALA A 30 -7.22 10.02 -0.85
CA ALA A 30 -6.91 8.61 -0.78
C ALA A 30 -5.75 8.22 -1.72
N GLN A 31 -5.80 8.67 -2.98
CA GLN A 31 -4.78 8.33 -3.97
C GLN A 31 -3.41 8.92 -3.63
N ASP A 32 -3.38 10.17 -3.16
CA ASP A 32 -2.14 10.83 -2.75
C ASP A 32 -1.54 10.16 -1.50
N TYR A 33 -2.36 9.94 -0.47
CA TYR A 33 -1.91 9.34 0.78
C TYR A 33 -1.46 7.89 0.61
N CYS A 34 -2.26 7.06 -0.06
CA CYS A 34 -1.91 5.68 -0.37
C CYS A 34 -0.63 5.62 -1.22
N GLY A 35 -0.52 6.47 -2.24
CA GLY A 35 0.67 6.54 -3.09
C GLY A 35 1.95 6.87 -2.32
N LYS A 36 1.90 7.86 -1.41
CA LYS A 36 3.03 8.20 -0.53
C LYS A 36 3.36 7.06 0.43
N LEU A 37 2.34 6.43 1.01
CA LEU A 37 2.50 5.32 1.94
C LEU A 37 3.17 4.12 1.28
N TRP A 38 2.74 3.75 0.07
CA TRP A 38 3.32 2.63 -0.68
C TRP A 38 4.78 2.89 -1.08
N LEU A 39 5.14 4.13 -1.43
CA LEU A 39 6.55 4.47 -1.67
C LEU A 39 7.40 4.30 -0.40
N LYS A 40 6.90 4.74 0.76
CA LYS A 40 7.59 4.56 2.04
C LYS A 40 7.70 3.08 2.42
N LEU A 41 6.61 2.32 2.32
CA LEU A 41 6.60 0.89 2.63
C LEU A 41 7.50 0.12 1.66
N GLY A 42 7.49 0.43 0.37
CA GLY A 42 8.35 -0.18 -0.62
C GLY A 42 9.83 0.00 -0.29
N LEU A 43 10.25 1.22 0.04
CA LEU A 43 11.64 1.48 0.45
C LEU A 43 12.01 0.77 1.76
N LEU A 44 11.10 0.79 2.74
CA LEU A 44 11.28 0.13 4.04
C LEU A 44 11.41 -1.40 3.91
N LEU A 45 10.67 -2.01 2.99
CA LEU A 45 10.69 -3.45 2.76
C LEU A 45 11.85 -3.88 1.86
N LEU A 46 12.27 -3.05 0.91
CA LEU A 46 13.32 -3.38 -0.06
C LEU A 46 14.69 -3.63 0.60
N ILE A 47 15.11 -2.72 1.49
CA ILE A 47 16.41 -2.80 2.16
C ILE A 47 16.59 -4.12 2.93
N PRO A 48 15.69 -4.50 3.86
CA PRO A 48 15.81 -5.77 4.59
C PRO A 48 15.69 -6.97 3.67
N THR A 49 14.86 -6.92 2.61
CA THR A 49 14.78 -8.02 1.63
C THR A 49 16.13 -8.29 0.98
N ILE A 50 16.85 -7.25 0.52
CA ILE A 50 18.18 -7.41 -0.07
C ILE A 50 19.16 -8.02 0.95
N ILE A 51 19.16 -7.50 2.18
CA ILE A 51 20.05 -7.99 3.25
C ILE A 51 19.78 -9.47 3.57
N ILE A 52 18.52 -9.87 3.64
CA ILE A 52 18.12 -11.26 3.92
C ILE A 52 18.50 -12.18 2.75
N GLN A 53 18.41 -11.72 1.50
CA GLN A 53 18.69 -12.57 0.33
C GLN A 53 20.19 -12.85 0.11
N ILE A 54 21.09 -11.90 0.41
CA ILE A 54 22.55 -12.06 0.21
C ILE A 54 23.11 -13.38 0.78
N PRO A 55 22.88 -13.75 2.06
CA PRO A 55 23.43 -14.99 2.60
C PRO A 55 22.81 -16.26 1.99
N PHE A 56 21.60 -16.18 1.41
CA PHE A 56 20.92 -17.32 0.79
C PHE A 56 21.31 -17.55 -0.68
N SER A 57 22.11 -16.67 -1.28
CA SER A 57 22.48 -16.72 -2.71
C SER A 57 23.17 -18.02 -3.14
N HIS A 58 23.83 -18.72 -2.20
CA HIS A 58 24.53 -19.98 -2.45
C HIS A 58 23.87 -21.18 -1.74
N SER A 59 22.66 -20.99 -1.21
CA SER A 59 21.90 -22.04 -0.52
C SER A 59 21.19 -22.97 -1.51
N SER A 60 20.66 -24.08 -1.02
CA SER A 60 19.85 -24.99 -1.84
C SER A 60 18.57 -24.32 -2.35
N GLU A 61 18.07 -24.78 -3.49
CA GLU A 61 16.82 -24.27 -4.09
C GLU A 61 15.65 -24.28 -3.10
N LYS A 62 15.54 -25.34 -2.30
CA LYS A 62 14.50 -25.45 -1.27
C LYS A 62 14.61 -24.36 -0.21
N ALA A 63 15.83 -24.04 0.25
CA ALA A 63 16.05 -22.99 1.23
C ALA A 63 15.70 -21.60 0.66
N ILE A 64 16.08 -21.33 -0.60
CA ILE A 64 15.74 -20.09 -1.30
C ILE A 64 14.22 -19.97 -1.45
N ALA A 65 13.53 -21.05 -1.84
CA ALA A 65 12.08 -21.07 -2.01
C ALA A 65 11.32 -20.73 -0.72
N TYR A 66 11.65 -21.40 0.39
CA TYR A 66 11.00 -21.13 1.68
C TYR A 66 11.27 -19.72 2.20
N MET A 67 12.52 -19.24 2.10
CA MET A 67 12.88 -17.88 2.51
C MET A 67 12.11 -16.84 1.69
N THR A 68 12.07 -17.00 0.36
CA THR A 68 11.36 -16.08 -0.54
C THR A 68 9.87 -16.04 -0.22
N LEU A 69 9.25 -17.22 -0.02
CA LEU A 69 7.83 -17.32 0.34
C LEU A 69 7.50 -16.59 1.65
N ILE A 70 8.36 -16.71 2.66
CA ILE A 70 8.17 -16.01 3.95
C ILE A 70 8.28 -14.50 3.76
N VAL A 71 9.31 -14.04 3.04
CA VAL A 71 9.53 -12.61 2.78
C VAL A 71 8.35 -12.01 2.01
N GLU A 72 7.90 -12.66 0.94
CA GLU A 72 6.74 -12.23 0.16
C GLU A 72 5.45 -12.23 1.00
N GLY A 73 5.25 -13.25 1.83
CA GLY A 73 4.11 -13.30 2.76
C GLY A 73 4.06 -12.09 3.70
N ILE A 74 5.20 -11.70 4.28
CA ILE A 74 5.32 -10.51 5.13
C ILE A 74 5.02 -9.23 4.33
N GLN A 75 5.56 -9.11 3.11
CA GLN A 75 5.33 -7.95 2.24
C GLN A 75 3.84 -7.82 1.85
N LEU A 76 3.17 -8.94 1.54
CA LEU A 76 1.73 -8.96 1.25
C LEU A 76 0.91 -8.50 2.46
N VAL A 77 1.23 -8.99 3.66
CA VAL A 77 0.55 -8.55 4.89
C VAL A 77 0.75 -7.04 5.12
N ALA A 78 1.96 -6.52 4.90
CA ALA A 78 2.22 -5.08 5.01
C ALA A 78 1.42 -4.26 3.99
N MET A 79 1.31 -4.74 2.75
CA MET A 79 0.52 -4.10 1.69
C MET A 79 -0.97 -4.12 2.00
N LEU A 80 -1.53 -5.25 2.42
CA LEU A 80 -2.94 -5.36 2.80
C LEU A 80 -3.25 -4.54 4.06
N GLY A 81 -2.37 -4.56 5.06
CA GLY A 81 -2.49 -3.75 6.27
C GLY A 81 -2.52 -2.24 6.00
N SER A 82 -1.86 -1.79 4.93
CA SER A 82 -1.88 -0.39 4.51
C SER A 82 -3.30 0.11 4.19
N ILE A 83 -4.21 -0.76 3.72
CA ILE A 83 -5.61 -0.41 3.44
C ILE A 83 -6.31 0.03 4.73
N VAL A 84 -6.17 -0.75 5.80
CA VAL A 84 -6.76 -0.42 7.11
C VAL A 84 -6.23 0.92 7.62
N PHE A 85 -4.95 1.17 7.42
CA PHE A 85 -4.33 2.43 7.83
C PHE A 85 -4.83 3.63 7.02
N VAL A 86 -4.89 3.52 5.69
CA VAL A 86 -5.43 4.56 4.81
C VAL A 86 -6.89 4.85 5.16
N GLU A 87 -7.73 3.83 5.36
CA GLU A 87 -9.13 3.98 5.79
C GLU A 87 -9.26 4.72 7.12
N ARG A 88 -8.43 4.37 8.11
CA ARG A 88 -8.44 5.04 9.41
C ARG A 88 -8.09 6.52 9.29
N VAL A 89 -7.13 6.86 8.44
CA VAL A 89 -6.76 8.27 8.19
C VAL A 89 -7.88 8.98 7.44
N LEU A 90 -8.50 8.34 6.45
CA LEU A 90 -9.62 8.90 5.72
C LEU A 90 -10.79 9.26 6.64
N LYS A 91 -11.20 8.33 7.51
CA LYS A 91 -12.30 8.53 8.47
C LYS A 91 -11.98 9.53 9.59
N LYS A 92 -10.69 9.86 9.80
CA LYS A 92 -10.27 10.93 10.71
C LYS A 92 -10.31 12.29 10.02
N THR A 93 -10.00 12.35 8.73
CA THR A 93 -9.95 13.59 7.94
C THR A 93 -11.31 14.03 7.41
N PHE A 94 -12.20 13.08 7.12
CA PHE A 94 -13.53 13.35 6.56
C PHE A 94 -14.64 12.79 7.44
N ASP A 95 -15.81 13.42 7.41
CA ASP A 95 -17.03 12.86 7.94
C ASP A 95 -17.65 11.81 7.00
N GLU A 96 -18.81 11.27 7.38
CA GLU A 96 -19.55 10.25 6.61
C GLU A 96 -20.08 10.74 5.24
N ASN A 97 -20.20 12.05 5.07
CA ASN A 97 -20.60 12.69 3.82
C ASN A 97 -19.40 13.03 2.93
N GLY A 98 -18.18 12.80 3.41
CA GLY A 98 -16.94 13.13 2.70
C GLY A 98 -16.60 14.62 2.80
N VAL A 99 -17.20 15.35 3.75
CA VAL A 99 -16.83 16.73 4.06
C VAL A 99 -15.61 16.68 4.98
N ARG A 100 -14.61 17.51 4.68
CA ARG A 100 -13.39 17.60 5.48
C ARG A 100 -13.73 18.17 6.86
N ARG A 101 -13.24 17.52 7.90
CA ARG A 101 -13.33 17.98 9.29
C ARG A 101 -12.32 19.07 9.58
#